data_AF-A0A9E2HE24-F1
#
_entry.id   AF-A0A9E2HE24-F1
#
_cell.length_a   1.000
_cell.length_b   1.000
_cell.length_c   1.000
_cell.angle_alpha   90.00
_cell.angle_beta   90.00
_cell.angle_gamma   90.00
#
_symmetry.space_group_name_H-M   'P 1'
#
loop_
_entity.id
_entity.type
_entity.pdbx_description
1 polymer ?
#
loop_
_entity_poly.entity_id
_entity_poly.type
_entity_poly.pdbx_seq_one_letter_code
_entity_poly.pdbx_strand_id
1 'polypeptide(L)'
;AESSETRALTPVNPQSWAFNPKVKPYDYSPAQAQDLFAKFTQEATLSGQLELRLDTSQSFLSLAESVAASWEQVLNLKIKVKIVNSIDPDFQALLVAQEIPLDPDQHALWHSTQDTNITHYSDLKIDKLLEDGRKISDLAKRKEIYQDFQRFLLEDSPAIFLSYPTTYTISRK
;
A
#
# COMPACT_ATOMS: atom_id res chain seq x y z
N ALA A 1 26.02 6.56 -0.67
CA ALA A 1 25.08 7.67 -0.79
C ALA A 1 23.71 7.09 -0.49
N GLU A 2 23.20 7.30 0.71
CA GLU A 2 21.83 6.90 1.05
C GLU A 2 20.91 7.75 0.16
N SER A 3 20.31 7.12 -0.86
CA SER A 3 19.18 7.73 -1.55
C SER A 3 18.10 7.90 -0.50
N SER A 4 17.83 9.13 -0.07
CA SER A 4 16.73 9.42 0.83
C SER A 4 15.43 9.17 0.07
N GLU A 5 14.96 7.92 0.09
CA GLU A 5 13.68 7.59 -0.51
C GLU A 5 12.60 8.44 0.17
N THR A 6 11.80 9.12 -0.65
CA THR A 6 10.74 9.98 -0.12
C THR A 6 9.59 9.10 0.36
N ARG A 7 9.17 9.26 1.62
CA ARG A 7 8.03 8.55 2.18
C ARG A 7 6.80 8.73 1.28
N ALA A 8 6.17 7.61 0.93
CA ALA A 8 4.93 7.64 0.18
C ALA A 8 3.75 7.80 1.16
N LEU A 9 2.82 8.70 0.85
CA LEU A 9 1.60 8.91 1.64
C LEU A 9 0.36 8.33 0.95
N THR A 10 0.45 8.04 -0.34
CA THR A 10 -0.65 7.70 -1.25
C THR A 10 -0.07 6.86 -2.39
N PRO A 11 -0.88 6.07 -3.14
CA PRO A 11 -0.37 5.37 -4.31
C PRO A 11 -0.04 6.29 -5.50
N VAL A 12 -0.37 7.59 -5.42
CA VAL A 12 -0.21 8.54 -6.53
C VAL A 12 1.12 9.29 -6.43
N ASN A 13 1.86 9.36 -7.54
CA ASN A 13 3.13 10.09 -7.63
C ASN A 13 2.99 11.55 -7.11
N PRO A 14 3.89 12.05 -6.24
CA PRO A 14 3.84 13.41 -5.70
C PRO A 14 3.88 14.53 -6.75
N GLN A 15 4.40 14.24 -7.95
CA GLN A 15 4.45 15.18 -9.08
C GLN A 15 3.17 15.17 -9.92
N SER A 16 2.22 14.27 -9.64
CA SER A 16 0.93 14.21 -10.33
C SER A 16 0.07 15.44 -10.03
N TRP A 17 -0.63 15.96 -11.05
CA TRP A 17 -1.58 17.06 -10.91
C TRP A 17 -2.74 16.74 -9.95
N ALA A 18 -3.01 15.45 -9.73
CA ALA A 18 -4.05 14.93 -8.86
C ALA A 18 -3.57 14.49 -7.46
N PHE A 19 -2.28 14.68 -7.12
CA PHE A 19 -1.76 14.30 -5.81
C PHE A 19 -2.57 14.94 -4.68
N ASN A 20 -2.89 14.15 -3.64
CA ASN A 20 -3.56 14.63 -2.44
C ASN A 20 -2.58 14.68 -1.25
N PRO A 21 -2.06 15.87 -0.87
CA PRO A 21 -1.19 16.00 0.31
C PRO A 21 -1.95 16.00 1.64
N LYS A 22 -3.28 16.04 1.62
CA LYS A 22 -4.14 16.18 2.82
C LYS A 22 -4.76 14.85 3.26
N VAL A 23 -4.16 13.73 2.87
CA VAL A 23 -4.56 12.40 3.33
C VAL A 23 -4.16 12.20 4.79
N LYS A 24 -4.87 11.30 5.49
CA LYS A 24 -4.56 10.96 6.88
C LYS A 24 -3.15 10.35 6.94
N PRO A 25 -2.21 10.92 7.72
CA PRO A 25 -0.91 10.30 7.89
C PRO A 25 -1.01 9.11 8.85
N TYR A 26 -0.30 8.03 8.53
CA TYR A 26 -0.06 6.89 9.44
C TYR A 26 1.36 6.99 9.98
N ASP A 27 1.55 7.85 10.97
CA ASP A 27 2.84 8.03 11.61
C ASP A 27 3.17 6.86 12.53
N TYR A 28 4.47 6.62 12.72
CA TYR A 28 4.95 5.53 13.54
C TYR A 28 4.52 5.72 15.01
N SER A 29 3.65 4.84 15.49
CA SER A 29 3.16 4.84 16.87
C SER A 29 2.97 3.41 17.40
N PRO A 30 4.01 2.84 18.06
CA PRO A 30 3.94 1.49 18.63
C PRO A 30 2.80 1.31 19.62
N ALA A 31 2.54 2.32 20.45
CA ALA A 31 1.47 2.27 21.44
C ALA A 31 0.09 2.15 20.78
N GLN A 32 -0.18 2.96 19.74
CA GLN A 32 -1.45 2.87 19.02
C GLN A 32 -1.59 1.54 18.28
N ALA A 33 -0.51 1.03 17.69
CA ALA A 33 -0.52 -0.28 17.03
C ALA A 33 -0.83 -1.40 18.02
N GLN A 34 -0.21 -1.39 19.19
CA GLN A 34 -0.48 -2.34 20.28
C GLN A 34 -1.92 -2.27 20.76
N ASP A 35 -2.45 -1.06 20.98
CA ASP A 35 -3.84 -0.85 21.42
C ASP A 35 -4.85 -1.38 20.41
N LEU A 36 -4.65 -1.10 19.12
CA LEU A 36 -5.52 -1.59 18.05
C LEU A 36 -5.44 -3.11 17.91
N PHE A 37 -4.24 -3.68 17.98
CA PHE A 37 -4.03 -5.12 17.87
C PHE A 37 -4.60 -5.89 19.08
N ALA A 38 -4.50 -5.34 20.29
CA ALA A 38 -5.12 -5.90 21.48
C ALA A 38 -6.65 -5.92 21.38
N LYS A 39 -7.27 -4.84 20.88
CA LYS A 39 -8.72 -4.80 20.62
C LYS A 39 -9.13 -5.84 19.59
N PHE A 40 -8.43 -5.91 18.47
CA PHE A 40 -8.68 -6.89 17.42
C PHE A 40 -8.61 -8.34 17.96
N THR A 41 -7.54 -8.69 18.67
CA THR A 41 -7.37 -10.04 19.21
C THR A 41 -8.44 -10.39 20.25
N GLN A 42 -8.87 -9.41 21.06
CA GLN A 42 -9.98 -9.58 22.00
C GLN A 42 -11.32 -9.82 21.28
N GLU A 43 -11.67 -8.99 20.31
CA GLU A 43 -12.93 -9.09 19.55
C GLU A 43 -13.00 -10.39 18.73
N ALA A 44 -11.89 -10.78 18.12
CA ALA A 44 -11.77 -12.03 17.36
C ALA A 44 -11.57 -13.28 18.24
N THR A 45 -11.52 -13.12 19.58
CA THR A 45 -11.25 -14.22 20.53
C THR A 45 -9.98 -15.02 20.18
N LEU A 46 -8.96 -14.32 19.70
CA LEU A 46 -7.68 -14.91 19.34
C LEU A 46 -6.78 -15.00 20.57
N SER A 47 -6.12 -16.16 20.72
CA SER A 47 -5.22 -16.41 21.85
C SER A 47 -3.88 -16.95 21.34
N GLY A 48 -2.81 -16.61 22.06
CA GLY A 48 -1.45 -17.05 21.73
C GLY A 48 -0.76 -16.16 20.71
N GLN A 49 0.43 -16.58 20.30
CA GLN A 49 1.23 -15.86 19.30
C GLN A 49 0.65 -16.12 17.91
N LEU A 50 0.22 -15.07 17.22
CA LEU A 50 -0.23 -15.19 15.84
C LEU A 50 0.98 -15.27 14.90
N GLU A 51 0.84 -16.08 13.85
CA GLU A 51 1.86 -16.25 12.82
C GLU A 51 1.38 -15.66 11.49
N LEU A 52 2.25 -14.93 10.80
CA LEU A 52 1.97 -14.32 9.49
C LEU A 52 3.12 -14.59 8.52
N ARG A 53 2.79 -14.98 7.29
CA ARG A 53 3.72 -15.09 6.18
C ARG A 53 3.86 -13.74 5.45
N LEU A 54 5.09 -13.26 5.32
CA LEU A 54 5.44 -12.07 4.54
C LEU A 54 6.21 -12.51 3.28
N ASP A 55 5.54 -12.46 2.13
CA ASP A 55 6.14 -12.77 0.85
C ASP A 55 6.86 -11.53 0.30
N THR A 56 8.03 -11.73 -0.30
CA THR A 56 8.86 -10.63 -0.86
C THR A 56 9.77 -11.15 -1.96
N SER A 57 10.38 -10.25 -2.74
CA SER A 57 11.45 -10.61 -3.67
C SER A 57 12.82 -10.55 -3.01
N GLN A 58 13.84 -11.16 -3.63
CA GLN A 58 15.20 -11.10 -3.14
C GLN A 58 15.72 -9.65 -3.00
N SER A 59 15.26 -8.74 -3.87
CA SER A 59 15.64 -7.33 -3.87
C SER A 59 15.10 -6.56 -2.67
N PHE A 60 14.01 -7.02 -2.06
CA PHE A 60 13.37 -6.38 -0.91
C PHE A 60 13.57 -7.16 0.40
N LEU A 61 14.40 -8.21 0.40
CA LEU A 61 14.60 -9.08 1.57
C LEU A 61 14.98 -8.29 2.83
N SER A 62 16.00 -7.43 2.76
CA SER A 62 16.47 -6.68 3.94
C SER A 62 15.39 -5.73 4.51
N LEU A 63 14.54 -5.17 3.65
CA LEU A 63 13.41 -4.35 4.09
C LEU A 63 12.31 -5.23 4.72
N ALA A 64 12.00 -6.38 4.12
CA ALA A 64 11.05 -7.34 4.67
C ALA A 64 11.47 -7.85 6.05
N GLU A 65 12.75 -8.16 6.25
CA GLU A 65 13.31 -8.56 7.55
C GLU A 65 13.19 -7.44 8.59
N SER A 66 13.39 -6.17 8.18
CA SER A 66 13.23 -5.02 9.06
C SER A 66 11.77 -4.80 9.48
N VAL A 67 10.83 -4.94 8.52
CA VAL A 67 9.38 -4.89 8.78
C VAL A 67 8.96 -6.03 9.70
N ALA A 68 9.42 -7.25 9.40
CA ALA A 68 9.17 -8.44 10.21
C ALA A 68 9.63 -8.21 11.65
N ALA A 69 10.89 -7.81 11.87
CA ALA A 69 11.43 -7.54 13.19
C ALA A 69 10.61 -6.48 13.95
N SER A 70 10.15 -5.42 13.27
CA SER A 70 9.29 -4.40 13.89
C SER A 70 7.95 -4.99 14.35
N TRP A 71 7.29 -5.79 13.52
CA TRP A 71 6.04 -6.46 13.88
C TRP A 71 6.20 -7.48 15.01
N GLU A 72 7.29 -8.24 15.01
CA GLU A 72 7.61 -9.18 16.10
C GLU A 72 7.86 -8.45 17.42
N GLN A 73 8.64 -7.36 17.40
CA GLN A 73 8.97 -6.59 18.60
C GLN A 73 7.78 -5.80 19.16
N VAL A 74 6.98 -5.19 18.30
CA VAL A 74 5.90 -4.29 18.72
C VAL A 74 4.61 -5.07 19.02
N LEU A 75 4.26 -6.05 18.19
CA LEU A 75 2.97 -6.74 18.25
C LEU A 75 3.07 -8.18 18.77
N ASN A 76 4.28 -8.68 19.05
CA ASN A 76 4.51 -10.07 19.42
C ASN A 76 3.95 -11.05 18.38
N LEU A 77 3.99 -10.68 17.10
CA LEU A 77 3.71 -11.59 15.99
C LEU A 77 4.90 -12.54 15.79
N LYS A 78 4.67 -13.64 15.08
CA LYS A 78 5.73 -14.47 14.50
C LYS A 78 5.70 -14.31 12.99
N ILE A 79 6.76 -13.78 12.39
CA ILE A 79 6.76 -13.49 10.96
C ILE A 79 7.64 -14.49 10.21
N LYS A 80 7.06 -15.14 9.20
CA LYS A 80 7.79 -16.00 8.27
C LYS A 80 8.03 -15.25 6.97
N VAL A 81 9.24 -14.71 6.80
CA VAL A 81 9.64 -14.09 5.53
C VAL A 81 9.89 -15.19 4.49
N LYS A 82 9.28 -15.06 3.31
CA LYS A 82 9.42 -15.99 2.20
C LYS A 82 9.82 -15.24 0.94
N ILE A 83 10.92 -15.67 0.32
CA ILE A 83 11.35 -15.13 -0.97
C ILE A 83 10.56 -15.84 -2.07
N VAL A 84 9.95 -15.06 -2.95
CA VAL A 84 9.17 -15.52 -4.10
C VAL A 84 9.66 -14.86 -5.40
N ASN A 85 9.51 -15.58 -6.51
CA ASN A 85 9.84 -15.08 -7.85
C ASN A 85 8.60 -14.57 -8.61
N SER A 86 7.41 -14.87 -8.10
CA SER A 86 6.11 -14.41 -8.60
C SER A 86 5.17 -14.26 -7.41
N ILE A 87 4.13 -13.43 -7.55
CA ILE A 87 3.11 -13.28 -6.50
C ILE A 87 2.39 -14.62 -6.32
N ASP A 88 2.43 -15.15 -5.09
CA ASP A 88 1.70 -16.34 -4.66
C ASP A 88 0.25 -15.92 -4.36
N PRO A 89 -0.77 -16.41 -5.07
CA PRO A 89 -2.17 -16.00 -4.85
C PRO A 89 -2.66 -16.17 -3.40
N ASP A 90 -2.04 -17.05 -2.61
CA ASP A 90 -2.40 -17.31 -1.22
C ASP A 90 -1.50 -16.53 -0.23
N PHE A 91 -0.84 -15.44 -0.66
CA PHE A 91 -0.04 -14.60 0.24
C PHE A 91 -0.91 -14.02 1.37
N GLN A 92 -0.32 -13.83 2.56
CA GLN A 92 -1.00 -13.19 3.69
C GLN A 92 -0.58 -11.72 3.82
N ALA A 93 0.71 -11.44 3.63
CA ALA A 93 1.24 -10.11 3.40
C ALA A 93 2.28 -10.18 2.27
N LEU A 94 2.39 -9.10 1.51
CA LEU A 94 3.30 -9.01 0.36
C LEU A 94 4.03 -7.67 0.40
N LEU A 95 5.37 -7.72 0.29
CA LEU A 95 6.21 -6.54 0.09
C LEU A 95 6.73 -6.52 -1.34
N VAL A 96 6.27 -5.56 -2.14
CA VAL A 96 6.63 -5.39 -3.55
C VAL A 96 6.73 -3.93 -3.92
N ALA A 97 7.44 -3.64 -5.00
CA ALA A 97 7.29 -2.37 -5.71
C ALA A 97 6.16 -2.50 -6.74
N GLN A 98 5.36 -1.44 -6.84
CA GLN A 98 4.31 -1.30 -7.83
C GLN A 98 4.64 -0.12 -8.73
N GLU A 99 4.62 -0.34 -10.05
CA GLU A 99 4.75 0.76 -11.00
C GLU A 99 3.53 1.67 -10.92
N ILE A 100 3.79 2.97 -10.82
CA ILE A 100 2.75 4.00 -10.71
C ILE A 100 2.52 4.58 -12.12
N PRO A 101 1.28 4.57 -12.62
CA PRO A 101 0.97 5.16 -13.92
C PRO A 101 1.20 6.68 -13.93
N LEU A 102 1.53 7.23 -15.10
CA LEU A 102 1.71 8.67 -15.30
C LEU A 102 0.39 9.43 -15.11
N ASP A 103 -0.70 8.87 -15.63
CA ASP A 103 -2.05 9.36 -15.35
C ASP A 103 -2.52 8.82 -13.98
N PRO A 104 -3.22 9.61 -13.15
CA PRO A 104 -3.67 9.17 -11.82
C PRO A 104 -4.74 8.07 -11.84
N ASP A 105 -5.23 7.65 -13.02
CA ASP A 105 -6.08 6.47 -13.15
C ASP A 105 -5.36 5.20 -12.70
N GLN A 106 -5.80 4.66 -11.55
CA GLN A 106 -5.32 3.40 -11.00
C GLN A 106 -6.39 2.31 -11.02
N HIS A 107 -7.36 2.40 -11.93
CA HIS A 107 -8.42 1.41 -12.08
C HIS A 107 -7.87 -0.02 -12.16
N ALA A 108 -6.84 -0.26 -12.97
CA ALA A 108 -6.21 -1.58 -13.09
C ALA A 108 -5.66 -2.14 -11.76
N LEU A 109 -5.27 -1.29 -10.82
CA LEU A 109 -4.62 -1.70 -9.57
C LEU A 109 -5.61 -1.91 -8.42
N TRP A 110 -6.73 -1.17 -8.41
CA TRP A 110 -7.60 -1.07 -7.23
C TRP A 110 -9.08 -1.37 -7.49
N HIS A 111 -9.52 -1.36 -8.75
CA HIS A 111 -10.93 -1.64 -9.04
C HIS A 111 -11.22 -3.12 -8.81
N SER A 112 -12.33 -3.43 -8.14
CA SER A 112 -12.65 -4.77 -7.63
C SER A 112 -12.80 -5.85 -8.72
N THR A 113 -13.12 -5.43 -9.95
CA THR A 113 -13.30 -6.32 -11.11
C THR A 113 -12.01 -6.64 -11.86
N GLN A 114 -10.86 -6.11 -11.43
CA GLN A 114 -9.60 -6.27 -12.16
C GLN A 114 -8.80 -7.43 -11.59
N ASP A 115 -8.41 -8.39 -12.44
CA ASP A 115 -7.52 -9.49 -12.04
C ASP A 115 -6.13 -8.99 -11.60
N THR A 116 -5.75 -7.80 -12.05
CA THR A 116 -4.52 -7.10 -11.67
C THR A 116 -4.59 -6.40 -10.31
N ASN A 117 -5.78 -6.37 -9.67
CA ASN A 117 -5.92 -5.95 -8.28
C ASN A 117 -5.45 -7.08 -7.35
N ILE A 118 -4.14 -7.10 -7.11
CA ILE A 118 -3.48 -8.11 -6.28
C ILE A 118 -3.88 -8.06 -4.81
N THR A 119 -4.50 -6.96 -4.34
CA THR A 119 -4.95 -6.83 -2.95
C THR A 119 -6.29 -7.52 -2.68
N HIS A 120 -7.01 -7.87 -3.75
CA HIS A 120 -8.40 -8.34 -3.71
C HIS A 120 -9.35 -7.36 -2.97
N TYR A 121 -8.93 -6.11 -2.80
CA TYR A 121 -9.73 -5.08 -2.15
C TYR A 121 -10.96 -4.76 -2.99
N SER A 122 -12.12 -4.69 -2.35
CA SER A 122 -13.40 -4.42 -2.99
C SER A 122 -14.19 -3.43 -2.16
N ASP A 123 -14.40 -2.25 -2.72
CA ASP A 123 -15.24 -1.21 -2.14
C ASP A 123 -15.96 -0.44 -3.25
N LEU A 124 -17.30 -0.35 -3.13
CA LEU A 124 -18.15 0.26 -4.14
C LEU A 124 -17.86 1.76 -4.36
N LYS A 125 -17.37 2.46 -3.33
CA LYS A 125 -17.04 3.87 -3.43
C LYS A 125 -15.74 4.05 -4.20
N ILE A 126 -14.73 3.22 -3.94
CA ILE A 126 -13.46 3.21 -4.67
C ILE A 126 -13.69 2.86 -6.14
N ASP A 127 -14.47 1.82 -6.42
CA ASP A 127 -14.84 1.45 -7.79
C ASP A 127 -15.49 2.62 -8.52
N LYS A 128 -16.50 3.24 -7.89
CA LYS A 128 -17.21 4.39 -8.45
C LYS A 128 -16.28 5.58 -8.72
N LEU A 129 -15.39 5.92 -7.80
CA LEU A 129 -14.44 7.04 -7.97
C LEU A 129 -13.49 6.78 -9.14
N LEU A 130 -12.98 5.55 -9.28
CA LEU A 130 -12.11 5.17 -10.39
C LEU A 130 -12.86 5.21 -11.73
N GLU A 131 -14.10 4.72 -11.78
CA GLU A 131 -14.94 4.82 -12.98
C GLU A 131 -15.27 6.26 -13.37
N ASP A 132 -15.69 7.09 -12.41
CA ASP A 132 -16.07 8.48 -12.66
C ASP A 132 -14.84 9.28 -13.11
N GLY A 133 -13.66 9.04 -12.51
CA GLY A 133 -12.40 9.65 -12.91
C GLY A 133 -12.01 9.39 -14.36
N ARG A 134 -12.44 8.27 -14.94
CA ARG A 134 -12.21 7.92 -16.36
C ARG A 134 -13.23 8.55 -17.31
N LYS A 135 -14.44 8.85 -16.82
CA LYS A 135 -15.54 9.43 -17.61
C LYS A 135 -15.48 10.96 -17.69
N ILE A 136 -14.87 11.61 -16.69
CA ILE A 136 -14.83 13.07 -16.58
C ILE A 136 -13.67 13.66 -17.40
N SER A 137 -13.99 14.59 -18.30
CA SER A 137 -13.02 15.35 -19.10
C SER A 137 -12.56 16.66 -18.43
N ASP A 138 -13.36 17.22 -17.53
CA ASP A 138 -13.00 18.44 -16.79
C ASP A 138 -11.90 18.13 -15.77
N LEU A 139 -10.73 18.74 -15.94
CA LEU A 139 -9.54 18.41 -15.16
C LEU A 139 -9.70 18.74 -13.66
N ALA A 140 -10.44 19.81 -13.32
CA ALA A 140 -10.64 20.21 -11.94
C ALA A 140 -11.53 19.19 -11.20
N LYS A 141 -12.64 18.79 -11.81
CA LYS A 141 -13.51 17.74 -11.27
C LYS A 141 -12.81 16.38 -11.20
N ARG A 142 -12.04 16.03 -12.24
CA ARG A 142 -11.25 14.80 -12.27
C ARG A 142 -10.22 14.76 -11.13
N LYS A 143 -9.63 15.92 -10.80
CA LYS A 143 -8.70 16.06 -9.67
C LYS A 143 -9.39 15.76 -8.34
N GLU A 144 -10.55 16.37 -8.09
CA GLU A 144 -11.32 16.15 -6.87
C GLU A 144 -11.64 14.66 -6.67
N ILE A 145 -12.10 13.99 -7.74
CA ILE A 145 -12.39 12.55 -7.73
C ILE A 145 -11.17 11.72 -7.34
N TYR A 146 -10.01 11.95 -7.94
CA TYR A 146 -8.80 11.20 -7.60
C TYR A 146 -8.23 11.57 -6.23
N GLN A 147 -8.46 12.78 -5.74
CA GLN A 147 -8.09 13.15 -4.37
C GLN A 147 -8.97 12.45 -3.34
N ASP A 148 -10.26 12.30 -3.62
CA ASP A 148 -11.19 11.53 -2.80
C ASP A 148 -10.86 10.03 -2.84
N PHE A 149 -10.50 9.48 -4.01
CA PHE A 149 -10.00 8.10 -4.14
C PHE A 149 -8.83 7.86 -3.20
N GLN A 150 -7.81 8.73 -3.23
CA GLN A 150 -6.65 8.61 -2.34
C GLN A 150 -7.05 8.68 -0.86
N ARG A 151 -7.96 9.59 -0.49
CA ARG A 151 -8.42 9.72 0.90
C ARG A 151 -9.08 8.44 1.39
N PHE A 152 -10.08 7.94 0.67
CA PHE A 152 -10.86 6.79 1.11
C PHE A 152 -10.02 5.51 1.08
N LEU A 153 -9.18 5.32 0.06
CA LEU A 153 -8.28 4.15 -0.01
C LEU A 153 -7.38 4.09 1.23
N LEU A 154 -6.85 5.23 1.67
CA LEU A 154 -5.96 5.28 2.84
C LEU A 154 -6.72 5.16 4.17
N GLU A 155 -7.98 5.57 4.23
CA GLU A 155 -8.81 5.36 5.42
C GLU A 155 -9.05 3.86 5.67
N ASP A 156 -9.27 3.09 4.59
CA ASP A 156 -9.45 1.64 4.65
C ASP A 156 -8.12 0.87 4.74
N SER A 157 -7.03 1.48 4.26
CA SER A 157 -5.64 0.99 4.34
C SER A 157 -5.41 -0.44 3.80
N PRO A 158 -5.88 -0.81 2.58
CA PRO A 158 -5.67 -2.13 2.01
C PRO A 158 -4.20 -2.42 1.68
N ALA A 159 -3.37 -1.38 1.59
CA ALA A 159 -1.92 -1.48 1.48
C ALA A 159 -1.24 -0.35 2.25
N ILE A 160 0.03 -0.56 2.59
CA ILE A 160 0.89 0.43 3.24
C ILE A 160 1.91 0.94 2.23
N PHE A 161 1.84 2.23 1.89
CA PHE A 161 2.78 2.86 0.97
C PHE A 161 4.03 3.30 1.73
N LEU A 162 5.19 2.72 1.41
CA LEU A 162 6.42 2.96 2.15
C LEU A 162 7.21 4.14 1.57
N SER A 163 7.59 4.05 0.30
CA SER A 163 8.46 5.04 -0.35
C SER A 163 8.27 5.09 -1.87
N TYR A 164 8.73 6.18 -2.48
CA TYR A 164 8.92 6.27 -3.93
C TYR A 164 10.39 5.93 -4.25
N PRO A 165 10.68 4.79 -4.90
CA PRO A 165 12.04 4.42 -5.24
C PRO A 165 12.60 5.39 -6.29
N THR A 166 13.88 5.74 -6.15
CA THR A 166 14.57 6.57 -7.15
C THR A 166 15.01 5.71 -8.32
N THR A 167 14.51 6.00 -9.53
CA THR A 167 14.92 5.31 -10.75
C THR A 167 15.88 6.17 -11.57
N TYR A 168 16.94 5.56 -12.10
CA TYR A 168 17.88 6.22 -13.02
C TYR A 168 17.75 5.63 -14.42
N THR A 169 17.40 6.46 -15.41
CA THR A 169 17.42 6.06 -16.82
C THR A 169 18.79 6.38 -17.42
N ILE A 170 19.53 5.34 -17.82
CA ILE A 170 20.80 5.49 -18.52
C ILE A 170 20.56 5.26 -20.02
N SER A 171 20.64 6.32 -20.81
CA SER A 171 20.59 6.23 -22.27
C SER A 171 21.98 6.52 -22.85
N ARG A 172 22.44 5.67 -23.77
CA ARG A 172 23.65 5.92 -24.58
C ARG A 172 23.24 6.64 -25.87
N LYS A 173 23.96 7.71 -26.23
CA LYS A 173 23.86 8.35 -27.55
C LYS A 173 24.51 7.49 -28.62
#